data_AF-A0A8T2P327-F1
#
_entry.id   AF-A0A8T2P327-F1
#
_cell.length_a   1.000
_cell.length_b   1.000
_cell.length_c   1.000
_cell.angle_alpha   90.00
_cell.angle_beta   90.00
_cell.angle_gamma   90.00
#
_symmetry.space_group_name_H-M   'P 1'
#
loop_
_entity.id
_entity.type
_entity.pdbx_description
1 polymer ?
#
loop_
_entity_poly.entity_id
_entity_poly.type
_entity_poly.pdbx_seq_one_letter_code
_entity_poly.pdbx_strand_id
1 'polypeptide(L)'
;MFQLVENEEQFQKKLADAIVLLESNVNITVRLARSLPLPVENAESRPRIDLVVFIVHLNTEQSLLSTEASLKHLDSGYFLGKVCFLVTDARCGTVPYERLASIKKTAASLSSPLLMAEDKTTEGVRTAAQRVITVLKVSAGMVPMATGLYLSTLTRCTLPTDPDWQQDLSVIHQMTLNQ
;
A
#
# COMPACT_ATOMS: atom_id res chain seq x y z
N MET A 1 2.19 15.37 8.20
CA MET A 1 2.28 15.54 6.73
C MET A 1 2.56 14.20 6.07
N PHE A 2 1.92 13.89 4.94
CA PHE A 2 2.15 12.61 4.25
C PHE A 2 2.20 12.76 2.74
N GLN A 3 2.77 11.74 2.09
CA GLN A 3 3.03 11.71 0.66
C GLN A 3 2.27 10.55 0.02
N LEU A 4 1.50 10.83 -1.03
CA LEU A 4 0.98 9.83 -1.94
C LEU A 4 1.93 9.72 -3.13
N VAL A 5 2.19 8.49 -3.59
CA VAL A 5 2.99 8.20 -4.78
C VAL A 5 2.16 7.31 -5.71
N GLU A 6 1.85 7.80 -6.91
CA GLU A 6 1.06 7.10 -7.94
C GLU A 6 1.56 7.49 -9.32
N ASN A 7 1.86 6.53 -10.19
CA ASN A 7 2.35 6.83 -11.53
C ASN A 7 1.27 7.44 -12.46
N GLU A 8 0.03 6.96 -12.36
CA GLU A 8 -1.07 7.29 -13.27
C GLU A 8 -1.94 8.51 -12.84
N GLU A 9 -1.76 9.06 -11.63
CA GLU A 9 -2.45 10.23 -11.04
C GLU A 9 -4.00 10.22 -11.00
N GLN A 10 -4.68 9.12 -11.27
CA GLN A 10 -6.16 9.11 -11.34
C GLN A 10 -6.81 8.93 -9.97
N PHE A 11 -6.22 8.10 -9.11
CA PHE A 11 -6.79 7.76 -7.80
C PHE A 11 -6.25 8.64 -6.68
N GLN A 12 -4.99 9.05 -6.78
CA GLN A 12 -4.27 9.87 -5.80
C GLN A 12 -4.99 11.17 -5.47
N LYS A 13 -5.49 11.90 -6.48
CA LYS A 13 -6.23 13.15 -6.26
C LYS A 13 -7.54 12.92 -5.52
N LYS A 14 -8.34 11.94 -5.97
CA LYS A 14 -9.62 11.58 -5.31
C LYS A 14 -9.41 11.15 -3.86
N LEU A 15 -8.37 10.37 -3.61
CA LEU A 15 -8.00 9.92 -2.28
C LEU A 15 -7.56 11.09 -1.40
N ALA A 16 -6.75 12.01 -1.92
CA ALA A 16 -6.32 13.20 -1.19
C ALA A 16 -7.51 14.08 -0.80
N ASP A 17 -8.42 14.35 -1.74
CA ASP A 17 -9.65 15.12 -1.49
C ASP A 17 -10.50 14.44 -0.42
N ALA A 18 -10.69 13.12 -0.51
CA ALA A 18 -11.44 12.36 0.48
C ALA A 18 -10.80 12.40 1.88
N ILE A 19 -9.46 12.32 1.97
CA ILE A 19 -8.74 12.39 3.25
C ILE A 19 -8.94 13.76 3.91
N VAL A 20 -8.79 14.84 3.14
CA VAL A 20 -8.96 16.21 3.65
C VAL A 20 -10.40 16.47 4.08
N LEU A 21 -11.39 15.91 3.37
CA LEU A 21 -12.81 16.05 3.73
C LEU A 21 -13.18 15.25 4.99
N LEU A 22 -12.56 14.09 5.22
CA LEU A 22 -12.90 13.22 6.34
C LEU A 22 -12.29 13.68 7.68
N GLU A 23 -11.14 14.32 7.66
CA GLU A 23 -10.41 14.69 8.87
C GLU A 23 -10.48 16.19 9.15
N SER A 24 -11.33 16.56 10.10
CA SER A 24 -11.52 17.94 10.57
C SER A 24 -10.73 18.29 11.83
N ASN A 25 -10.24 17.28 12.56
CA ASN A 25 -9.65 17.48 13.89
C ASN A 25 -8.12 17.71 13.86
N VAL A 26 -7.48 17.44 12.73
CA VAL A 26 -6.03 17.47 12.56
C VAL A 26 -5.69 18.21 11.29
N ASN A 27 -4.67 19.06 11.32
CA ASN A 27 -4.16 19.66 10.10
C ASN A 27 -3.37 18.63 9.29
N ILE A 28 -3.98 18.10 8.24
CA ILE A 28 -3.39 17.10 7.36
C ILE A 28 -2.93 17.78 6.07
N THR A 29 -1.62 17.79 5.84
CA THR A 29 -1.03 18.20 4.56
C THR A 29 -0.70 16.97 3.72
N VAL A 30 -1.26 16.93 2.50
CA VAL A 30 -1.04 15.86 1.51
C VAL A 30 -0.12 16.36 0.40
N ARG A 31 0.94 15.61 0.09
CA ARG A 31 1.75 15.82 -1.12
C ARG A 31 1.51 14.72 -2.13
N LEU A 32 1.37 15.13 -3.37
CA LEU A 32 1.21 14.23 -4.51
C LEU A 32 2.54 14.11 -5.24
N ALA A 33 2.87 12.90 -5.67
CA ALA A 33 4.05 12.62 -6.48
C ALA A 33 3.77 11.47 -7.45
N ARG A 34 4.41 11.53 -8.62
CA ARG A 34 4.35 10.45 -9.62
C ARG A 34 5.30 9.31 -9.31
N SER A 35 6.51 9.66 -8.89
CA SER A 35 7.58 8.73 -8.57
C SER A 35 8.59 9.41 -7.64
N LEU A 36 9.53 8.61 -7.14
CA LEU A 36 10.68 9.08 -6.38
C LEU A 36 11.98 8.80 -7.16
N PRO A 37 13.02 9.63 -7.00
CA PRO A 37 13.15 10.72 -6.04
C PRO A 37 12.39 11.98 -6.48
N LEU A 38 11.91 12.74 -5.50
CA LEU A 38 11.38 14.08 -5.78
C LEU A 38 12.50 15.00 -6.27
N PRO A 39 12.22 15.98 -7.15
CA PRO A 39 13.18 16.99 -7.58
C PRO A 39 13.94 17.62 -6.40
N VAL A 40 15.22 17.93 -6.62
CA VAL A 40 16.14 18.48 -5.61
C VAL A 40 15.80 19.92 -5.20
N GLU A 41 14.95 20.57 -5.99
CA GLU A 41 14.38 21.88 -5.67
C GLU A 41 13.66 21.79 -4.31
N ASN A 42 14.05 22.65 -3.37
CA ASN A 42 13.51 22.70 -2.00
C ASN A 42 13.84 21.48 -1.12
N ALA A 43 14.97 20.80 -1.34
CA ALA A 43 15.42 19.73 -0.45
C ALA A 43 15.60 20.22 1.00
N GLU A 44 16.23 21.39 1.19
CA GLU A 44 16.53 22.00 2.50
C GLU A 44 15.28 22.45 3.28
N SER A 45 14.21 22.81 2.57
CA SER A 45 12.93 23.25 3.17
C SER A 45 11.88 22.14 3.16
N ARG A 46 12.25 20.90 2.80
CA ARG A 46 11.29 19.80 2.70
C ARG A 46 10.78 19.44 4.10
N PRO A 47 9.48 19.62 4.37
CA PRO A 47 8.91 19.25 5.65
C PRO A 47 9.03 17.74 5.88
N ARG A 48 9.17 17.35 7.15
CA ARG A 48 9.24 15.95 7.57
C ARG A 48 7.97 15.21 7.14
N ILE A 49 8.15 14.09 6.47
CA ILE A 49 7.06 13.22 6.04
C ILE A 49 6.83 12.16 7.12
N ASP A 50 5.58 12.06 7.60
CA ASP A 50 5.17 11.10 8.62
C ASP A 50 4.78 9.75 8.02
N LEU A 51 4.28 9.75 6.78
CA LEU A 51 3.89 8.55 6.03
C LEU A 51 4.07 8.74 4.53
N VAL A 52 4.57 7.72 3.84
CA VAL A 52 4.61 7.58 2.37
C VAL A 52 3.68 6.45 1.99
N VAL A 53 2.70 6.73 1.12
CA VAL A 53 1.74 5.75 0.63
C VAL A 53 1.98 5.52 -0.86
N PHE A 54 2.39 4.32 -1.22
CA PHE A 54 2.50 3.90 -2.62
C PHE A 54 1.16 3.34 -3.09
N ILE A 55 0.56 4.00 -4.06
CA ILE A 55 -0.65 3.54 -4.73
C ILE A 55 -0.22 2.68 -5.92
N VAL A 56 -0.61 1.41 -5.89
CA VAL A 56 -0.21 0.41 -6.89
C VAL A 56 -1.44 -0.12 -7.60
N HIS A 57 -1.54 0.14 -8.89
CA HIS A 57 -2.60 -0.40 -9.73
C HIS A 57 -2.21 -1.77 -10.26
N LEU A 58 -2.91 -2.81 -9.82
CA LEU A 58 -2.56 -4.18 -10.22
C LEU A 58 -2.90 -4.50 -11.69
N ASN A 59 -3.75 -3.67 -12.31
CA ASN A 59 -4.11 -3.77 -13.72
C ASN A 59 -2.92 -3.45 -14.66
N THR A 60 -1.93 -2.69 -14.21
CA THR A 60 -0.84 -2.16 -15.01
C THR A 60 0.51 -2.56 -14.41
N GLU A 61 1.36 -3.19 -15.22
CA GLU A 61 2.71 -3.57 -14.79
C GLU A 61 3.60 -2.35 -14.50
N GLN A 62 3.38 -1.25 -15.24
CA GLN A 62 4.11 -0.01 -15.07
C GLN A 62 3.96 0.58 -13.66
N SER A 63 2.77 0.46 -13.05
CA SER A 63 2.51 0.94 -11.69
C SER A 63 3.36 0.18 -10.66
N LEU A 64 3.52 -1.14 -10.84
CA LEU A 64 4.39 -1.97 -10.00
C LEU A 64 5.87 -1.60 -10.19
N LEU A 65 6.35 -1.54 -11.44
CA LEU A 65 7.75 -1.20 -11.74
C LEU A 65 8.12 0.20 -11.24
N SER A 66 7.24 1.18 -11.41
CA SER A 66 7.44 2.54 -10.92
C SER A 66 7.50 2.60 -9.39
N THR A 67 6.68 1.78 -8.71
CA THR A 67 6.72 1.64 -7.26
C THR A 67 8.05 1.05 -6.79
N GLU A 68 8.50 -0.06 -7.41
CA GLU A 68 9.78 -0.68 -7.09
C GLU A 68 10.97 0.24 -7.35
N ALA A 69 10.95 1.00 -8.44
CA ALA A 69 11.97 2.01 -8.73
C ALA A 69 11.96 3.14 -7.69
N SER A 70 10.78 3.61 -7.28
CA SER A 70 10.62 4.68 -6.30
C SER A 70 11.09 4.26 -4.89
N LEU A 71 10.88 2.99 -4.52
CA LEU A 71 11.30 2.45 -3.23
C LEU A 71 12.82 2.53 -3.00
N LYS A 72 13.62 2.39 -4.07
CA LYS A 72 15.10 2.45 -4.00
C LYS A 72 15.64 3.81 -3.57
N HIS A 73 14.81 4.86 -3.65
CA HIS A 73 15.18 6.22 -3.31
C HIS A 73 14.70 6.66 -1.93
N LEU A 74 14.00 5.78 -1.19
CA LEU A 74 13.61 6.05 0.18
C LEU A 74 14.76 5.75 1.15
N ASP A 75 14.93 6.64 2.12
CA ASP A 75 15.81 6.38 3.25
C ASP A 75 15.30 5.19 4.08
N SER A 76 16.21 4.39 4.60
CA SER A 76 15.87 3.15 5.32
C SER A 76 15.01 3.39 6.56
N GLY A 77 15.11 4.57 7.16
CA GLY A 77 14.28 4.98 8.30
C GLY A 77 12.78 5.10 7.98
N TYR A 78 12.39 5.19 6.71
CA TYR A 78 10.97 5.18 6.32
C TYR A 78 10.32 3.80 6.47
N PHE A 79 11.07 2.72 6.29
CA PHE A 79 10.55 1.35 6.43
C PHE A 79 10.21 0.97 7.87
N LEU A 80 10.56 1.82 8.84
CA LEU A 80 10.21 1.68 10.25
C LEU A 80 8.79 2.22 10.55
N GLY A 81 7.81 1.79 9.74
CA GLY A 81 6.40 2.13 9.92
C GLY A 81 5.95 3.47 9.33
N LYS A 82 6.70 4.03 8.37
CA LYS A 82 6.33 5.23 7.61
C LYS A 82 6.12 4.95 6.12
N VAL A 83 6.04 3.69 5.72
CA VAL A 83 5.67 3.27 4.36
C VAL A 83 4.41 2.44 4.44
N CYS A 84 3.47 2.69 3.54
CA CYS A 84 2.26 1.89 3.37
C CYS A 84 2.00 1.67 1.88
N PHE A 85 1.53 0.48 1.52
CA PHE A 85 1.11 0.14 0.18
C PHE A 85 -0.42 0.15 0.12
N LEU A 86 -0.97 0.79 -0.92
CA LEU A 86 -2.39 0.83 -1.22
C LEU A 86 -2.60 0.23 -2.61
N VAL A 87 -3.15 -0.97 -2.68
CA VAL A 87 -3.37 -1.67 -3.95
C VAL A 87 -4.82 -1.54 -4.40
N THR A 88 -5.02 -1.20 -5.67
CA THR A 88 -6.34 -1.13 -6.31
C THR A 88 -6.56 -2.34 -7.22
N ASP A 89 -7.81 -2.57 -7.64
CA ASP A 89 -8.23 -3.67 -8.53
C ASP A 89 -7.92 -5.10 -8.04
N ALA A 90 -7.56 -5.31 -6.77
CA ALA A 90 -7.24 -6.63 -6.22
C ALA A 90 -8.41 -7.64 -6.24
N ARG A 91 -9.66 -7.16 -6.41
CA ARG A 91 -10.86 -7.98 -6.55
C ARG A 91 -11.29 -8.19 -8.01
N CYS A 92 -10.56 -7.62 -8.96
CA CYS A 92 -10.87 -7.78 -10.37
C CYS A 92 -10.33 -9.14 -10.85
N GLY A 93 -11.20 -10.05 -11.27
CA GLY A 93 -10.82 -11.40 -11.69
C GLY A 93 -9.90 -11.48 -12.94
N THR A 94 -9.57 -10.33 -13.54
CA THR A 94 -8.67 -10.19 -14.67
C THR A 94 -7.23 -9.85 -14.27
N VAL A 95 -6.97 -9.58 -12.99
CA VAL A 95 -5.64 -9.20 -12.50
C VAL A 95 -4.77 -10.45 -12.30
N PRO A 96 -3.54 -10.49 -12.86
CA PRO A 96 -2.63 -11.60 -12.63
C PRO A 96 -2.31 -11.75 -11.14
N TYR A 97 -2.55 -12.95 -10.59
CA TYR A 97 -2.25 -13.28 -9.20
C TYR A 97 -0.77 -13.02 -8.85
N GLU A 98 0.13 -13.20 -9.82
CA GLU A 98 1.57 -12.97 -9.70
C GLU A 98 1.89 -11.54 -9.25
N ARG A 99 1.21 -10.51 -9.78
CA ARG A 99 1.45 -9.10 -9.40
C ARG A 99 1.05 -8.85 -7.95
N LEU A 100 -0.07 -9.42 -7.52
CA LEU A 100 -0.52 -9.35 -6.13
C LEU A 100 0.43 -10.09 -5.18
N ALA A 101 0.96 -11.24 -5.60
CA ALA A 101 1.94 -11.99 -4.83
C ALA A 101 3.26 -11.21 -4.68
N SER A 102 3.74 -10.59 -5.77
CA SER A 102 4.94 -9.75 -5.77
C SER A 102 4.81 -8.56 -4.82
N ILE A 103 3.72 -7.79 -4.89
CA ILE A 103 3.55 -6.65 -3.97
C ILE A 103 3.38 -7.09 -2.51
N LYS A 104 2.71 -8.22 -2.25
CA LYS A 104 2.62 -8.81 -0.90
C LYS A 104 4.00 -9.19 -0.37
N LYS A 105 4.85 -9.80 -1.20
CA LYS A 105 6.23 -10.15 -0.85
C LYS A 105 7.06 -8.90 -0.56
N THR A 106 6.94 -7.88 -1.39
CA THR A 106 7.62 -6.59 -1.18
C THR A 106 7.17 -5.93 0.12
N ALA A 107 5.86 -5.84 0.37
CA ALA A 107 5.32 -5.27 1.61
C ALA A 107 5.77 -6.04 2.86
N ALA A 108 5.78 -7.38 2.81
CA ALA A 108 6.26 -8.22 3.90
C ALA A 108 7.76 -8.03 4.15
N SER A 109 8.58 -7.98 3.10
CA SER A 109 10.03 -7.75 3.20
C SER A 109 10.35 -6.38 3.81
N LEU A 110 9.50 -5.38 3.57
CA LEU A 110 9.66 -4.01 4.07
C LEU A 110 8.89 -3.77 5.38
N SER A 111 8.31 -4.81 5.99
CA SER A 111 7.46 -4.73 7.19
C SER A 111 6.41 -3.60 7.10
N SER A 112 5.85 -3.39 5.91
CA SER A 112 5.00 -2.24 5.60
C SER A 112 3.55 -2.68 5.43
N PRO A 113 2.56 -1.95 5.97
CA PRO A 113 1.15 -2.25 5.80
C PRO A 113 0.73 -2.31 4.33
N LEU A 114 -0.05 -3.32 3.96
CA LEU A 114 -0.68 -3.46 2.64
C LEU A 114 -2.20 -3.33 2.77
N LEU A 115 -2.77 -2.28 2.18
CA LEU A 115 -4.18 -1.97 2.20
C LEU A 115 -4.79 -2.22 0.81
N MET A 116 -5.92 -2.94 0.78
CA MET A 116 -6.71 -3.09 -0.44
C MET A 116 -7.69 -1.92 -0.57
N ALA A 117 -7.68 -1.21 -1.69
CA ALA A 117 -8.58 -0.11 -1.99
C ALA A 117 -9.50 -0.44 -3.17
N GLU A 118 -10.66 0.21 -3.17
CA GLU A 118 -11.55 0.26 -4.31
C GLU A 118 -11.64 1.71 -4.78
N ASP A 119 -11.27 1.94 -6.03
CA ASP A 119 -11.12 3.25 -6.66
C ASP A 119 -12.35 3.64 -7.50
N LYS A 120 -13.19 2.66 -7.86
CA LYS A 120 -14.36 2.82 -8.75
C LYS A 120 -15.57 3.43 -8.06
N THR A 121 -15.76 3.18 -6.76
CA THR A 121 -16.92 3.64 -5.98
C THR A 121 -16.50 4.72 -4.99
N THR A 122 -17.40 5.69 -4.74
CA THR A 122 -17.16 6.78 -3.78
C THR A 122 -16.99 6.26 -2.35
N GLU A 123 -17.77 5.25 -1.95
CA GLU A 123 -17.63 4.59 -0.64
C GLU A 123 -16.33 3.79 -0.54
N GLY A 124 -15.86 3.19 -1.64
CA GLY A 124 -14.56 2.55 -1.72
C GLY A 124 -13.42 3.53 -1.45
N VAL A 125 -13.45 4.70 -2.10
CA VAL A 125 -12.47 5.77 -1.88
C VAL A 125 -12.54 6.28 -0.44
N ARG A 126 -13.75 6.51 0.10
CA ARG A 126 -13.95 6.94 1.49
C ARG A 126 -13.35 5.93 2.48
N THR A 127 -13.62 4.64 2.27
CA THR A 127 -13.08 3.56 3.11
C THR A 127 -11.56 3.48 3.03
N ALA A 128 -10.99 3.62 1.82
CA ALA A 128 -9.54 3.68 1.63
C ALA A 128 -8.93 4.88 2.36
N ALA A 129 -9.54 6.06 2.24
CA ALA A 129 -9.12 7.27 2.93
C ALA A 129 -9.12 7.09 4.47
N GLN A 130 -10.20 6.55 5.05
CA GLN A 130 -10.28 6.27 6.49
C GLN A 130 -9.16 5.34 6.97
N ARG A 131 -8.84 4.29 6.20
CA ARG A 131 -7.76 3.36 6.54
C ARG A 131 -6.39 4.04 6.46
N VAL A 132 -6.14 4.83 5.42
CA VAL A 132 -4.90 5.61 5.27
C VAL A 132 -4.74 6.60 6.41
N ILE A 133 -5.81 7.29 6.80
CA ILE A 133 -5.83 8.21 7.95
C ILE A 133 -5.47 7.48 9.25
N THR A 134 -6.01 6.29 9.48
CA THR A 134 -5.68 5.48 10.68
C THR A 134 -4.19 5.15 10.71
N VAL A 135 -3.62 4.70 9.58
CA VAL A 135 -2.17 4.43 9.48
C VAL A 135 -1.38 5.71 9.71
N LEU A 136 -1.78 6.82 9.09
CA LEU A 136 -1.13 8.12 9.24
C LEU A 136 -1.10 8.59 10.69
N LYS A 137 -2.22 8.51 11.42
CA LYS A 137 -2.30 8.91 12.83
C LYS A 137 -1.34 8.08 13.68
N VAL A 138 -1.21 6.79 13.42
CA VAL A 138 -0.26 5.91 14.11
C VAL A 138 1.19 6.26 13.76
N SER A 139 1.51 6.45 12.47
CA SER A 139 2.86 6.81 12.01
C SER A 139 3.30 8.21 12.47
N ALA A 140 2.36 9.14 12.62
CA ALA A 140 2.58 10.49 13.15
C ALA A 140 2.62 10.55 14.69
N GLY A 141 2.43 9.42 15.39
CA GLY A 141 2.47 9.36 16.86
C GLY A 141 1.26 10.00 17.55
N MET A 142 0.13 10.12 16.86
CA MET A 142 -1.10 10.74 17.38
C MET A 142 -1.99 9.76 18.16
N VAL A 143 -1.68 8.46 18.11
CA VAL A 143 -2.43 7.42 18.82
C VAL A 143 -1.64 7.01 20.07
N PRO A 144 -2.18 7.25 21.29
CA PRO A 144 -1.51 6.83 22.51
C PRO A 144 -1.20 5.32 22.48
N MET A 145 0.00 4.95 22.91
CA MET A 145 0.47 3.55 23.01
C MET A 145 0.60 2.79 21.68
N ALA A 146 0.37 3.43 20.53
CA ALA A 146 0.60 2.84 19.21
C ALA A 146 1.62 3.67 18.43
N THR A 147 2.60 3.00 17.82
CA THR A 147 3.64 3.64 17.00
C THR A 147 3.68 3.00 15.61
N GLY A 148 4.29 3.68 14.64
CA GLY A 148 4.52 3.09 13.31
C GLY A 148 5.30 1.77 13.37
N LEU A 149 6.28 1.65 14.28
CA LEU A 149 7.01 0.41 14.54
C LEU A 149 6.08 -0.70 15.05
N TYR A 150 5.18 -0.39 15.97
CA TYR A 150 4.19 -1.37 16.44
C TYR A 150 3.27 -1.83 15.31
N LEU A 151 2.83 -0.91 14.45
CA LEU A 151 2.01 -1.23 13.29
C LEU A 151 2.75 -2.17 12.31
N SER A 152 4.04 -1.91 12.04
CA SER A 152 4.87 -2.77 11.17
C SER A 152 4.92 -4.23 11.63
N THR A 153 4.91 -4.45 12.95
CA THR A 153 4.86 -5.79 13.56
C THR A 153 3.50 -6.44 13.37
N LEU A 154 2.40 -5.70 13.57
CA LEU A 154 1.04 -6.22 13.41
C LEU A 154 0.68 -6.52 11.96
N THR A 155 1.21 -5.74 11.02
CA THR A 155 0.94 -5.92 9.59
C THR A 155 1.92 -6.88 8.93
N ARG A 156 2.74 -7.59 9.71
CA ARG A 156 3.61 -8.63 9.19
C ARG A 156 2.74 -9.76 8.64
N CYS A 157 2.50 -9.74 7.34
CA CYS A 157 2.04 -10.92 6.65
C CYS A 157 3.15 -11.97 6.75
N THR A 158 2.97 -12.98 7.59
CA THR A 158 3.69 -14.24 7.42
C THR A 158 3.22 -14.81 6.09
N LEU A 159 4.00 -14.62 5.03
CA LEU A 159 3.83 -15.47 3.85
C LEU A 159 4.03 -16.90 4.34
N PRO A 160 3.08 -17.82 4.12
CA PRO A 160 3.44 -19.23 4.20
C PRO A 160 4.55 -19.44 3.17
N THR A 161 5.73 -19.81 3.64
CA THR A 161 6.74 -20.45 2.80
C THR A 161 6.15 -21.78 2.34
N ASP A 162 6.13 -21.95 1.01
CA ASP A 162 5.70 -23.10 0.20
C ASP A 162 4.22 -23.24 -0.23
N PRO A 163 3.98 -23.53 -1.53
CA PRO A 163 2.71 -24.03 -2.04
C PRO A 163 2.66 -25.57 -2.00
N ASP A 164 2.06 -26.14 -0.95
CA ASP A 164 1.62 -27.55 -0.89
C ASP A 164 0.36 -27.82 -1.75
N TRP A 165 0.17 -27.09 -2.86
CA TRP A 165 -1.01 -27.26 -3.72
C TRP A 165 -0.90 -28.41 -4.73
N GLN A 166 0.14 -29.25 -4.64
CA GLN A 166 0.34 -30.38 -5.54
C GLN A 166 -0.13 -31.73 -4.99
N GLN A 167 -0.55 -31.79 -3.71
CA GLN A 167 -1.03 -33.03 -3.10
C GLN A 167 -2.54 -33.27 -3.26
N ASP A 168 -3.34 -32.23 -3.57
CA ASP A 168 -4.81 -32.35 -3.62
C ASP A 168 -5.37 -32.70 -5.02
N LEU A 169 -4.61 -32.47 -6.10
CA LEU A 169 -5.06 -32.80 -7.46
C LEU A 169 -4.93 -34.30 -7.78
N SER A 170 -4.09 -35.04 -7.09
CA SER A 170 -4.01 -36.50 -7.21
C SER A 170 -5.22 -37.20 -6.56
N VAL A 171 -5.80 -36.61 -5.50
CA VAL A 171 -7.00 -37.15 -4.84
C VAL A 171 -8.24 -37.00 -5.73
N ILE A 172 -8.37 -35.88 -6.44
CA ILE A 172 -9.51 -35.64 -7.35
C ILE A 172 -9.42 -36.54 -8.60
N HIS A 173 -8.23 -36.82 -9.12
CA HIS A 173 -8.07 -37.75 -10.25
C HIS A 173 -8.36 -39.21 -9.86
N GLN A 174 -8.13 -39.60 -8.60
CA GLN A 174 -8.45 -40.94 -8.11
C GLN A 174 -9.95 -41.17 -7.89
N MET A 175 -10.72 -40.11 -7.60
CA MET A 175 -12.18 -40.22 -7.37
C MET A 175 -13.02 -40.25 -8.66
N THR A 176 -12.44 -39.89 -9.81
CA THR A 176 -13.18 -39.86 -11.09
C THR A 176 -13.04 -41.17 -11.89
N LEU A 177 -12.24 -42.14 -11.42
CA LEU A 177 -12.01 -43.43 -12.09
C LEU A 177 -12.73 -44.62 -11.44
N ASN A 178 -13.50 -44.41 -10.36
CA ASN A 178 -14.24 -45.45 -9.64
C ASN A 178 -15.76 -45.22 -9.62
N GLN A 179 -16.32 -44.64 -10.69
CA GLN A 179 -17.77 -44.70 -10.97
C GLN A 179 -18.01 -45.31 -12.34
#